data_AF-A0AAU6I692-F1
#
_entry.id   AF-A0AAU6I692-F1
#
_cell.length_a   1.000
_cell.length_b   1.000
_cell.length_c   1.000
_cell.angle_alpha   90.00
_cell.angle_beta   90.00
_cell.angle_gamma   90.00
#
_symmetry.space_group_name_H-M   'P 1'
#
loop_
_entity.id
_entity.type
_entity.pdbx_description
1 polymer ?
#
loop_
_entity_poly.entity_id
_entity_poly.type
_entity_poly.pdbx_seq_one_letter_code
_entity_poly.pdbx_strand_id
1 'polypeptide(L)' 'MKPPPGPPVGSYAVDVGSGRVGMVMGHVGPYVQLRPLGGGREWDCDPGAVRRATPAERLSAATAYANARSRGEVP' A
#
# COMPACT_ATOMS: atom_id res chain seq x y z
N MET A 1 -23.37 5.55 -8.92
CA MET A 1 -22.87 5.95 -7.59
C MET A 1 -21.36 6.12 -7.72
N LYS A 2 -20.80 7.29 -7.36
CA LYS A 2 -19.34 7.48 -7.36
C LYS A 2 -18.79 6.68 -6.16
N PRO A 3 -17.78 5.80 -6.32
CA PRO A 3 -17.19 5.12 -5.17
C PRO A 3 -16.69 6.18 -4.17
N PRO A 4 -16.71 5.86 -2.85
CA PRO A 4 -16.14 6.76 -1.85
C PRO A 4 -14.70 7.12 -2.26
N PRO A 5 -14.25 8.36 -2.02
CA PRO A 5 -12.89 8.73 -2.36
C PRO A 5 -11.93 7.78 -1.66
N GLY A 6 -11.01 7.19 -2.44
CA GLY A 6 -9.99 6.28 -1.92
C GLY A 6 -9.10 6.96 -0.88
N PRO A 7 -8.23 6.20 -0.20
CA PRO A 7 -7.31 6.76 0.78
C PRO A 7 -6.47 7.91 0.17
N PRO A 8 -6.19 9.01 0.90
CA PRO A 8 -5.47 10.14 0.34
C PRO A 8 -4.04 9.79 -0.10
N VAL A 9 -3.54 10.51 -1.11
CA VAL A 9 -2.12 10.44 -1.53
C VAL A 9 -1.20 10.74 -0.34
N GLY A 10 -0.12 9.96 -0.22
CA GLY A 10 0.84 10.01 0.88
C GLY A 10 0.39 9.24 2.14
N SER A 11 -0.87 8.79 2.22
CA SER A 11 -1.30 7.91 3.31
C SER A 11 -0.91 6.45 3.04
N TYR A 12 -0.88 5.62 4.09
CA TYR A 12 -0.67 4.19 3.96
C TYR A 12 -2.00 3.46 3.86
N ALA A 13 -2.07 2.51 2.94
CA ALA A 13 -3.25 1.71 2.66
C ALA A 13 -2.92 0.23 2.57
N VAL A 14 -3.91 -0.60 2.86
CA VAL A 14 -3.89 -2.04 2.63
C VAL A 14 -4.64 -2.32 1.34
N ASP A 15 -3.99 -3.03 0.44
CA ASP A 15 -4.64 -3.79 -0.62
C ASP A 15 -5.25 -5.04 0.03
N VAL A 16 -6.57 -5.06 0.18
CA VAL A 16 -7.30 -6.16 0.82
C VAL A 16 -7.24 -7.42 -0.03
N GLY A 17 -7.12 -7.30 -1.35
CA GLY A 17 -7.02 -8.44 -2.26
C GLY A 17 -5.72 -9.20 -2.08
N SER A 18 -4.61 -8.51 -1.82
CA SER A 18 -3.29 -9.14 -1.64
C SER A 18 -2.78 -9.14 -0.19
N GLY A 19 -3.45 -8.45 0.73
CA GLY A 19 -3.00 -8.20 2.10
C GLY A 19 -1.75 -7.30 2.20
N ARG A 20 -1.34 -6.65 1.10
CA ARG A 20 -0.09 -5.88 1.06
C ARG A 20 -0.33 -4.45 1.52
N VAL A 21 0.64 -3.88 2.23
CA VAL A 21 0.60 -2.48 2.66
C VAL A 21 1.51 -1.63 1.77
N GLY A 22 1.01 -0.49 1.32
CA GLY A 22 1.76 0.48 0.52
C GLY A 22 1.38 1.92 0.82
N MET A 23 2.20 2.85 0.34
CA MET A 23 1.89 4.27 0.32
C MET A 23 1.06 4.60 -0.92
N VAL A 24 -0.01 5.38 -0.77
CA VAL A 24 -0.82 5.86 -1.88
C VAL A 24 -0.03 6.88 -2.67
N MET A 25 0.22 6.60 -3.94
CA MET A 25 0.92 7.49 -4.86
C MET A 25 -0.03 8.37 -5.66
N GLY A 26 -1.22 7.86 -5.97
CA GLY A 26 -2.19 8.57 -6.79
C GLY A 26 -3.48 7.78 -7.00
N HIS A 27 -4.43 8.45 -7.64
CA HIS A 27 -5.63 7.84 -8.20
C HIS A 27 -5.53 7.98 -9.72
N VAL A 28 -5.35 6.87 -10.43
CA VAL A 28 -5.07 6.85 -11.87
C VAL A 28 -6.16 6.03 -12.57
N GLY A 29 -6.95 6.70 -13.42
CA GLY A 29 -8.13 6.07 -14.02
C GLY A 29 -9.07 5.53 -12.94
N PRO A 30 -9.49 4.24 -13.02
CA PRO A 30 -10.34 3.63 -12.01
C PRO A 30 -9.57 3.09 -10.80
N TYR A 31 -8.24 3.22 -10.73
CA TYR A 31 -7.41 2.53 -9.73
C TYR A 31 -6.77 3.46 -8.71
N VAL A 32 -6.48 2.90 -7.54
CA VAL A 32 -5.57 3.49 -6.54
C VAL A 32 -4.19 2.91 -6.75
N GLN A 33 -3.18 3.75 -6.89
CA GLN A 33 -1.81 3.28 -7.08
C GLN A 33 -1.06 3.27 -5.75
N LEU A 34 -0.51 2.12 -5.37
CA LEU A 34 0.28 1.93 -4.16
C LEU A 34 1.75 1.66 -4.47
N ARG A 35 2.66 2.12 -3.60
CA ARG A 35 4.10 1.81 -3.62
C ARG A 35 4.55 1.10 -2.34
N PRO A 36 5.49 0.13 -2.38
CA PRO A 36 5.93 -0.55 -1.17
C PRO A 36 6.68 0.39 -0.23
N LEU A 37 6.73 0.05 1.07
CA LEU A 37 7.37 0.88 2.10
C LEU A 37 8.87 1.12 1.85
N GLY A 38 9.58 0.16 1.27
CA GLY A 38 10.99 0.27 0.88
C GLY A 38 11.22 0.90 -0.50
N GLY A 39 10.17 1.40 -1.14
CA GLY A 39 10.21 1.77 -2.55
C GLY A 39 10.04 0.57 -3.48
N GLY A 40 10.37 0.76 -4.75
CA GLY A 40 10.15 -0.22 -5.80
C GLY A 40 8.90 0.06 -6.64
N ARG A 41 8.49 -0.96 -7.40
CA ARG A 41 7.45 -0.82 -8.42
C ARG A 41 6.08 -0.59 -7.77
N GLU A 42 5.40 0.43 -8.27
CA GLU A 42 3.99 0.70 -7.94
C GLU A 42 3.09 -0.42 -8.44
N TRP A 43 1.93 -0.59 -7.81
CA TRP A 43 0.88 -1.49 -8.28
C TRP A 43 -0.49 -0.83 -8.16
N ASP A 44 -1.40 -1.28 -9.01
CA ASP A 44 -2.78 -0.80 -9.05
C ASP A 44 -3.67 -1.64 -8.12
N CYS A 45 -4.54 -0.96 -7.39
CA CYS A 45 -5.55 -1.55 -6.52
C CYS A 45 -6.94 -1.10 -6.95
N ASP A 46 -7.90 -2.02 -6.87
CA ASP A 46 -9.31 -1.68 -7.00
C ASP A 46 -9.73 -0.75 -5.84
N PRO A 47 -10.43 0.38 -6.09
CA PRO A 47 -10.87 1.30 -5.05
C PRO A 47 -11.78 0.69 -3.98
N GLY A 48 -12.51 -0.38 -4.31
CA GLY A 48 -13.33 -1.14 -3.37
C GLY A 48 -12.54 -2.17 -2.55
N ALA A 49 -11.33 -2.51 -2.98
CA ALA A 49 -10.41 -3.43 -2.30
C ALA A 49 -9.24 -2.71 -1.61
N VAL A 50 -9.34 -1.39 -1.41
CA VAL A 50 -8.28 -0.60 -0.76
C VAL A 50 -8.85 0.24 0.38
N ARG A 51 -8.17 0.19 1.52
CA ARG A 51 -8.54 0.99 2.70
C ARG A 51 -7.31 1.53 3.39
N ARG A 52 -7.49 2.56 4.23
CA ARG A 52 -6.39 3.02 5.10
C ARG A 52 -5.85 1.86 5.94
N ALA A 53 -4.53 1.81 6.04
CA ALA A 53 -3.85 0.91 6.96
C ALA A 53 -4.00 1.45 8.38
N THR A 54 -4.23 0.52 9.31
CA THR A 54 -4.10 0.81 10.73
C THR A 54 -2.63 1.07 11.08
N PRO A 55 -2.35 1.73 12.22
CA PRO A 55 -0.98 1.88 12.70
C PRO A 55 -0.24 0.53 12.87
N ALA A 56 -0.93 -0.51 13.33
CA ALA A 56 -0.37 -1.84 13.52
C ALA A 56 0.00 -2.51 12.18
N GLU A 57 -0.86 -2.42 11.16
CA GLU A 57 -0.57 -2.95 9.82
C GLU A 57 0.62 -2.22 9.18
N ARG A 58 0.68 -0.89 9.33
CA ARG A 58 1.82 -0.10 8.85
C ARG A 58 3.12 -0.51 9.55
N LEU A 59 3.09 -0.68 10.87
CA LEU A 59 4.27 -1.08 11.64
C LEU A 59 4.72 -2.49 11.25
N SER A 60 3.79 -3.44 11.15
CA SER A 60 4.06 -4.80 10.73
C SER A 60 4.73 -4.85 9.34
N ALA A 61 4.20 -4.09 8.37
CA ALA A 61 4.78 -4.02 7.04
C ALA A 61 6.19 -3.39 7.04
N ALA A 62 6.42 -2.36 7.86
CA ALA A 62 7.73 -1.73 8.00
C ALA A 62 8.76 -2.71 8.59
N THR A 63 8.38 -3.43 9.64
CA THR A 63 9.21 -4.47 10.26
C THR A 63 9.48 -5.62 9.29
N ALA A 64 8.48 -6.07 8.54
CA ALA A 64 8.64 -7.12 7.53
C ALA A 64 9.66 -6.71 6.45
N TYR A 65 9.59 -5.48 5.96
CA TYR A 65 10.58 -4.94 5.02
C TYR A 65 11.99 -4.87 5.65
N ALA A 66 12.11 -4.33 6.87
CA ALA A 66 13.40 -4.25 7.55
C ALA A 66 14.04 -5.63 7.77
N ASN A 67 13.24 -6.64 8.11
CA ASN A 67 13.68 -8.03 8.26
C ASN A 67 14.06 -8.67 6.92
N ALA A 68 13.31 -8.42 5.85
CA ALA A 68 13.68 -8.89 4.52
C ALA A 68 15.01 -8.28 4.05
N ARG A 69 15.20 -6.98 4.31
CA ARG A 69 16.44 -6.26 3.97
C ARG A 69 17.64 -6.81 4.74
N SER A 70 17.48 -7.11 6.03
CA SER A 70 18.56 -7.72 6.83
C SER A 70 18.95 -9.12 6.36
N ARG A 71 18.03 -9.84 5.70
CA ARG A 71 18.28 -11.13 5.03
C ARG A 71 18.78 -10.99 3.59
N GLY A 72 18.88 -9.78 3.05
CA GLY A 72 19.28 -9.53 1.65
C GLY A 72 18.22 -9.89 0.61
N GLU A 73 16.95 -10.04 1.00
CA GLU A 73 15.84 -10.42 0.11
C GLU A 73 15.29 -9.23 -0.69
N VAL A 74 15.51 -8.02 -0.17
CA VAL A 74 15.10 -6.75 -0.77
C VAL A 74 16.26 -5.74 -0.65
N PRO A 75 16.33 -4.74 -1.55
CA PRO A 75 17.37 -3.69 -1.49
C PRO A 75 17.38 -2.91 -0.17
#